data_AF-D6PKR2-F1
#
_entry.id   AF-D6PKR2-F1
#
_cell.length_a   1.000
_cell.length_b   1.000
_cell.length_c   1.000
_cell.angle_alpha   90.00
_cell.angle_beta   90.00
_cell.angle_gamma   90.00
#
_symmetry.space_group_name_H-M   'P 1'
#
loop_
_entity.id
_entity.type
_entity.pdbx_description
1 polymer ?
#
loop_
_entity_poly.entity_id
_entity_poly.type
_entity_poly.pdbx_seq_one_letter_code
_entity_poly.pdbx_strand_id
1 'polypeptide(L)' 'MLMEFQAIDAILPAGHGVRLVLTETGEDYLAPACGVTCPITVNGGTLSIPYLDRDGNNVLITPQGEDAANNQ' A
#
# COMPACT_ATOMS: atom_id res chain seq x y z
N MET A 1 -8.83 16.42 10.45
CA MET A 1 -8.16 15.15 10.80
C MET A 1 -8.04 14.37 9.51
N LEU A 2 -6.81 14.12 9.08
CA LEU A 2 -6.49 13.48 7.80
C LEU A 2 -6.54 11.97 8.03
N MET A 3 -7.36 11.27 7.24
CA MET A 3 -7.29 9.81 7.15
C MET A 3 -5.92 9.45 6.60
N GLU A 4 -5.06 8.87 7.43
CA GLU A 4 -3.71 8.47 7.03
C GLU A 4 -3.65 6.95 6.93
N PHE A 5 -3.28 6.47 5.74
CA PHE A 5 -2.98 5.06 5.53
C PHE A 5 -1.66 4.71 6.22
N GLN A 6 -1.55 3.47 6.72
CA GLN A 6 -0.27 2.94 7.14
C GLN A 6 0.68 2.85 5.93
N ALA A 7 1.99 2.96 6.20
CA ALA A 7 3.01 2.82 5.16
C ALA A 7 2.95 1.42 4.53
N ILE A 8 3.06 1.36 3.21
CA ILE A 8 3.07 0.11 2.43
C ILE A 8 4.44 0.00 1.75
N ASP A 9 5.16 -1.08 2.03
CA ASP A 9 6.34 -1.51 1.28
C ASP A 9 6.02 -2.83 0.59
N ALA A 10 5.58 -2.74 -0.67
CA ALA A 10 5.14 -3.89 -1.45
C ALA A 10 5.50 -3.75 -2.93
N ILE A 11 5.86 -4.87 -3.57
CA ILE A 11 6.01 -4.99 -5.02
C ILE A 11 4.68 -5.49 -5.57
N LEU A 12 4.17 -4.84 -6.63
CA LEU A 12 2.95 -5.27 -7.33
C LEU A 12 3.33 -6.05 -8.60
N PRO A 13 3.19 -7.39 -8.64
CA PRO A 13 3.53 -8.17 -9.81
C PRO A 13 2.55 -7.95 -10.97
N ALA A 14 2.95 -8.37 -12.17
CA ALA A 14 2.05 -8.40 -13.31
C ALA A 14 0.78 -9.24 -13.00
N GLY A 15 -0.37 -8.77 -13.49
CA GLY A 15 -1.67 -9.42 -13.26
C GLY A 15 -2.29 -9.20 -11.88
N HIS A 16 -1.60 -8.51 -10.96
CA HIS A 16 -2.13 -8.13 -9.66
C HIS A 16 -2.67 -6.68 -9.68
N GLY A 17 -3.43 -6.30 -8.65
CA GLY A 17 -3.98 -4.96 -8.54
C GLY A 17 -4.21 -4.51 -7.10
N VAL A 18 -4.55 -3.23 -6.96
CA VAL A 18 -4.88 -2.60 -5.67
C VAL A 18 -6.40 -2.56 -5.50
N ARG A 19 -6.89 -2.94 -4.32
CA ARG A 19 -8.31 -2.86 -3.95
C ARG A 19 -8.47 -1.92 -2.77
N LEU A 20 -9.15 -0.79 -3.00
CA LEU A 20 -9.58 0.11 -1.94
C LEU A 20 -10.88 -0.44 -1.32
N VAL A 21 -10.86 -0.71 -0.02
CA VAL A 21 -12.04 -1.16 0.74
C VAL A 21 -12.49 -0.03 1.65
N LEU A 22 -13.72 0.45 1.44
CA LEU A 22 -14.37 1.47 2.26
C LEU A 22 -15.43 0.77 3.11
N THR A 23 -15.32 0.86 4.43
CA THR A 23 -16.18 0.13 5.37
C THR A 23 -16.42 0.94 6.64
N GLU A 24 -17.64 0.87 7.17
CA GLU A 24 -18.04 1.56 8.42
C GLU A 24 -17.42 0.90 9.66
N THR A 25 -16.96 -0.33 9.48
CA THR A 25 -16.30 -1.14 10.50
C THR A 25 -14.90 -1.52 10.01
N GLY A 26 -13.88 -1.28 10.81
CA GLY A 26 -12.50 -1.66 10.47
C GLY A 26 -11.51 -1.23 11.54
N GLU A 27 -10.26 -1.61 11.35
CA GLU A 27 -9.13 -1.11 12.14
C GLU A 27 -8.78 0.31 11.64
N ASP A 28 -9.69 1.27 11.86
CA ASP A 28 -9.37 2.68 11.64
C ASP A 28 -8.48 3.17 12.81
N TYR A 29 -7.58 4.12 12.53
CA TYR A 29 -6.79 4.75 13.59
C TYR A 29 -7.69 5.57 14.54
N LEU A 30 -8.89 5.95 14.10
CA LEU A 30 -9.95 6.56 14.91
C LEU A 30 -11.33 6.03 14.51
N ALA A 31 -12.12 5.56 15.48
CA ALA A 31 -13.51 5.20 15.21
C ALA A 31 -14.30 6.43 14.71
N PRO A 32 -15.24 6.26 13.75
CA PRO A 32 -16.09 7.35 13.31
C PRO A 32 -16.91 7.88 14.49
N ALA A 33 -17.02 9.20 14.62
CA ALA A 33 -17.69 9.88 15.75
C ALA A 33 -19.16 9.47 15.96
N CYS A 34 -19.77 8.86 14.97
CA CYS A 34 -21.17 8.44 14.88
C CYS A 34 -21.36 6.92 14.83
N GLY A 35 -20.29 6.12 14.89
CA GLY A 35 -20.37 4.65 14.79
C GLY A 35 -21.13 4.18 13.54
N VAL A 36 -21.97 3.15 13.69
CA VAL A 36 -22.78 2.54 12.60
C VAL A 36 -23.88 3.43 12.03
N THR A 37 -24.01 4.68 12.49
CA THR A 37 -25.05 5.61 12.02
C THR A 37 -24.56 6.55 10.92
N CYS A 38 -23.29 6.43 10.51
CA CYS A 38 -22.72 7.20 9.42
C CYS A 38 -22.49 6.33 8.18
N PRO A 39 -23.42 6.35 7.21
CA PRO A 39 -23.26 5.61 5.98
C PRO A 39 -22.08 6.15 5.16
N ILE A 40 -21.29 5.24 4.58
CA ILE A 40 -20.26 5.63 3.62
C ILE A 40 -20.91 6.09 2.33
N THR A 41 -20.58 7.31 1.91
CA THR A 41 -20.95 7.84 0.60
C THR A 41 -19.69 8.27 -0.13
N VAL A 42 -19.58 7.91 -1.40
CA VAL A 42 -18.43 8.26 -2.26
C VAL A 42 -18.90 9.27 -3.29
N ASN A 43 -18.43 10.51 -3.17
CA ASN A 43 -18.72 11.59 -4.12
C ASN A 43 -17.45 12.01 -4.86
N GLY A 44 -16.86 11.05 -5.58
CA GLY A 44 -15.55 11.22 -6.20
C GLY A 44 -14.39 11.23 -5.21
N GLY A 45 -13.18 11.44 -5.73
CA GLY A 45 -11.94 11.48 -4.96
C GLY A 45 -10.74 11.03 -5.78
N THR A 46 -9.55 11.26 -5.23
CA THR A 46 -8.27 10.82 -5.82
C THR A 46 -7.55 9.96 -4.81
N LEU A 47 -7.22 8.72 -5.20
CA LEU A 47 -6.29 7.88 -4.46
C LEU A 47 -4.88 8.14 -4.97
N SER A 48 -4.03 8.72 -4.12
CA SER A 48 -2.62 8.97 -4.43
C SER A 48 -1.77 7.91 -3.75
N ILE A 49 -1.07 7.10 -4.55
CA ILE A 49 -0.11 6.09 -4.07
C ILE A 49 1.28 6.49 -4.56
N PRO A 50 2.23 6.80 -3.67
CA PRO A 50 3.62 6.95 -4.09
C PRO A 50 4.11 5.59 -4.56
N TYR A 51 4.61 5.53 -5.80
CA TYR A 51 5.23 4.33 -6.35
C TYR A 51 6.63 4.65 -6.83
N LEU A 52 7.47 3.63 -6.85
CA LEU A 52 8.82 3.69 -7.38
C LEU A 52 8.87 2.75 -8.58
N ASP A 53 9.17 3.29 -9.75
CA ASP A 53 9.48 2.47 -10.91
C ASP A 53 10.89 1.88 -10.74
N ARG A 54 11.00 0.57 -10.87
CA ARG A 54 12.24 -0.20 -10.67
C ARG A 54 12.62 -0.77 -12.03
N ASP A 55 13.31 0.04 -12.83
CA ASP A 55 13.78 -0.32 -14.18
C ASP A 55 15.10 -1.12 -14.18
N GLY A 56 15.69 -1.34 -13.00
CA GLY A 56 16.97 -2.04 -12.84
C GLY A 56 18.21 -1.15 -13.03
N ASN A 57 18.06 0.11 -13.44
CA ASN A 57 19.20 1.01 -13.72
C ASN A 57 19.83 1.59 -12.45
N ASN A 58 19.09 1.66 -11.35
CA ASN A 58 19.57 2.17 -10.06
C ASN A 58 19.54 1.07 -8.98
N VAL A 59 20.26 -0.01 -9.23
CA VAL A 59 20.41 -1.13 -8.29
C VAL A 59 21.87 -1.22 -7.85
N LEU A 60 22.10 -1.21 -6.54
CA LEU A 60 23.40 -1.58 -5.98
C LEU A 60 23.50 -3.11 -6.00
N ILE A 61 24.20 -3.64 -6.99
CA ILE A 61 24.59 -5.05 -7.01
C ILE A 61 25.89 -5.16 -6.21
N THR A 62 25.80 -5.68 -4.98
CA THR A 62 26.99 -6.03 -4.21
C THR A 62 27.58 -7.35 -4.73
N PRO A 63 28.92 -7.51 -4.74
CA PRO A 63 29.53 -8.79 -5.09
C PRO A 63 28.96 -9.90 -4.20
N GLN A 64 28.38 -10.93 -4.81
CA GLN A 64 27.91 -12.11 -4.11
C GLN A 64 29.00 -13.19 -4.16
N GLY A 65 29.32 -13.79 -3.01
CA GLY A 65 30.14 -15.00 -2.97
C GLY A 65 29.35 -16.20 -3.52
N GLU A 66 30.05 -17.30 -3.81
CA GLU A 66 29.41 -18.53 -4.32
C GLU A 66 28.34 -19.07 -3.35
N ASP A 67 28.55 -18.91 -2.04
CA ASP A 67 27.64 -19.38 -0.99
C ASP A 67 26.57 -18.35 -0.57
N ALA A 68 26.33 -17.29 -1.34
CA ALA A 68 25.37 -16.26 -0.97
C ALA A 68 23.92 -16.80 -0.96
N ALA A 69 23.14 -16.40 0.04
CA ALA A 69 21.78 -16.91 0.27
C ALA A 69 20.78 -16.57 -0.85
N ASN A 70 21.10 -15.61 -1.71
CA ASN A 70 20.32 -15.20 -2.87
C ASN A 70 20.72 -15.93 -4.17
N ASN A 71 21.68 -16.87 -4.13
CA ASN A 71 22.04 -17.73 -5.25
C ASN A 71 21.20 -19.03 -5.32
N GLN A 72 20.25 -19.23 -4.39
CA GLN A 72 19.37 -20.41 -4.31
C GLN A 72 17.99 -20.16 -4.91
#